data_AF-A0A9X6AHD3-F1
#
_entry.id   AF-A0A9X6AHD3-F1
#
_cell.length_a   1.000
_cell.length_b   1.000
_cell.length_c   1.000
_cell.angle_alpha   90.00
_cell.angle_beta   90.00
_cell.angle_gamma   90.00
#
_symmetry.space_group_name_H-M   'P 1'
#
loop_
_entity.id
_entity.type
_entity.pdbx_description
1 polymer ?
#
loop_
_entity_poly.entity_id
_entity_poly.type
_entity_poly.pdbx_seq_one_letter_code
_entity_poly.pdbx_strand_id
1 'polypeptide(L)'
;MYVERPSRLAGAVVWSRGTSGSTVGSVLPDGCMDLLWHEGRLLVAGPDTRAYVPEAAAGHWAGVRFYPGTGPTFLGVPAHELRDLRVDLADLWPASEVRRRTARVAAAADPVTALEQVALDRAAATDPPDLLLREVVTALDAGRSIAATADRLGLSA
;
A
#
# COMPACT_ATOMS: atom_id res chain seq x y z
N MET A 1 14.21 -11.60 7.72
CA MET A 1 12.95 -12.37 7.82
C MET A 1 11.78 -11.45 7.47
N TYR A 2 10.83 -11.92 6.67
CA TYR A 2 9.58 -11.22 6.35
C TYR A 2 8.49 -11.63 7.35
N VAL A 3 7.74 -10.66 7.86
CA VAL A 3 6.60 -10.89 8.76
C VAL A 3 5.46 -9.97 8.36
N GLU A 4 4.22 -10.43 8.52
CA GLU A 4 3.02 -9.65 8.26
C GLU A 4 1.94 -9.92 9.30
N ARG A 5 1.08 -8.93 9.51
CA ARG A 5 -0.12 -9.04 10.36
C ARG A 5 -1.24 -8.16 9.82
N PRO A 6 -2.50 -8.47 10.13
CA PRO A 6 -3.60 -7.55 9.87
C PRO A 6 -3.32 -6.15 10.45
N SER A 7 -3.67 -5.13 9.69
CA SER A 7 -3.61 -3.75 10.15
C SER A 7 -4.84 -3.40 10.97
N ARG A 8 -4.70 -2.39 11.84
CA ARG A 8 -5.81 -1.67 12.45
C ARG A 8 -6.66 -0.92 11.40
N LEU A 9 -6.09 -0.59 10.24
CA LEU A 9 -6.83 -0.06 9.11
C LEU A 9 -7.56 -1.21 8.41
N ALA A 10 -8.89 -1.14 8.35
CA ALA A 10 -9.72 -2.26 7.91
C ALA A 10 -9.36 -2.76 6.49
N GLY A 11 -8.97 -4.03 6.39
CA GLY A 11 -8.59 -4.70 5.15
C GLY A 11 -7.14 -4.50 4.71
N ALA A 12 -6.39 -3.60 5.37
CA ALA A 12 -4.97 -3.42 5.12
C ALA A 12 -4.13 -4.44 5.90
N VAL A 13 -2.89 -4.66 5.43
CA VAL A 13 -1.89 -5.52 6.08
C VAL A 13 -0.67 -4.65 6.38
N VAL A 14 -0.08 -4.84 7.56
CA VAL A 14 1.24 -4.28 7.82
C VAL A 14 2.27 -5.39 7.76
N TRP A 15 3.42 -5.08 7.19
CA TRP A 15 4.48 -6.03 7.00
C TRP A 15 5.85 -5.40 7.29
N SER A 16 6.82 -6.24 7.60
CA SER A 16 8.21 -5.80 7.70
C SER A 16 9.18 -6.85 7.19
N ARG A 17 10.33 -6.38 6.76
CA ARG A 17 11.43 -7.21 6.27
C ARG A 17 12.72 -6.76 6.94
N GLY A 18 13.33 -7.66 7.71
CA GLY A 18 14.62 -7.43 8.37
C GLY A 18 15.82 -7.44 7.40
N THR A 19 16.98 -7.07 7.92
CA THR A 19 18.24 -6.83 7.19
C THR A 19 18.96 -8.09 6.69
N SER A 20 18.68 -9.27 7.26
CA SER A 20 19.46 -10.48 6.99
C SER A 20 18.98 -11.23 5.75
N GLY A 21 19.76 -11.17 4.67
CA GLY A 21 20.10 -12.26 3.74
C GLY A 21 19.00 -13.01 2.99
N SER A 22 17.72 -12.67 3.13
CA SER A 22 16.69 -13.28 2.28
C SER A 22 16.87 -12.77 0.86
N THR A 23 17.03 -13.67 -0.11
CA THR A 23 16.89 -13.35 -1.53
C THR A 23 15.66 -12.48 -1.72
N VAL A 24 15.82 -11.35 -2.41
CA VAL A 24 14.67 -10.50 -2.71
C VAL A 24 13.81 -11.27 -3.71
N GLY A 25 12.75 -11.90 -3.19
CA GLY A 25 11.74 -12.53 -4.02
C GLY A 25 11.07 -11.47 -4.90
N SER A 26 10.62 -11.89 -6.07
CA SER A 26 9.79 -11.03 -6.90
C SER A 26 8.49 -10.70 -6.17
N VAL A 27 8.12 -9.42 -6.15
CA VAL A 27 6.78 -8.96 -5.80
C VAL A 27 5.89 -9.26 -7.00
N LEU A 28 4.84 -10.05 -6.79
CA LEU A 28 3.90 -10.42 -7.84
C LEU A 28 2.76 -9.38 -7.92
N PRO A 29 2.19 -9.14 -9.11
CA PRO A 29 0.99 -8.33 -9.26
C PRO A 29 -0.15 -8.81 -8.36
N ASP A 30 -0.57 -7.96 -7.43
CA ASP A 30 -1.65 -8.22 -6.48
C ASP A 30 -2.75 -7.14 -6.49
N GLY A 31 -2.60 -6.11 -7.34
CA GLY A 31 -3.53 -4.98 -7.45
C GLY A 31 -3.55 -4.05 -6.22
N CYS A 32 -2.63 -4.25 -5.27
CA CYS A 32 -2.53 -3.42 -4.08
C CYS A 32 -1.65 -2.19 -4.33
N MET A 33 -1.74 -1.23 -3.40
CA MET A 33 -0.78 -0.14 -3.27
C MET A 33 -0.20 -0.20 -1.87
N ASP A 34 1.08 0.13 -1.73
CA ASP A 34 1.77 0.09 -0.45
C ASP A 34 2.31 1.48 -0.08
N LEU A 35 2.09 1.89 1.18
CA LEU A 35 2.89 2.93 1.82
C LEU A 35 4.09 2.26 2.49
N LEU A 36 5.30 2.68 2.13
CA LEU A 36 6.54 2.05 2.54
C LEU A 36 7.39 2.99 3.35
N TRP A 37 8.14 2.44 4.29
CA TRP A 37 9.23 3.11 4.96
C TRP A 37 10.51 2.30 4.83
N HIS A 38 11.60 2.98 4.47
CA HIS A 38 12.93 2.40 4.38
C HIS A 38 13.99 3.45 4.65
N GLU A 39 14.87 3.19 5.63
CA GLU A 39 16.05 4.02 5.95
C GLU A 39 15.75 5.53 5.96
N GLY A 40 14.69 5.93 6.67
CA GLY A 40 14.31 7.35 6.81
C GLY A 40 13.63 7.97 5.58
N ARG A 41 13.12 7.16 4.66
CA ARG A 41 12.32 7.62 3.51
C ARG A 41 10.93 6.99 3.55
N LEU A 42 9.93 7.77 3.13
CA LEU A 42 8.58 7.29 2.89
C LEU A 42 8.36 7.21 1.38
N LEU A 43 7.94 6.05 0.90
CA LEU A 43 7.70 5.78 -0.51
C LEU A 43 6.28 5.26 -0.71
N VAL A 44 5.78 5.37 -1.93
CA VAL A 44 4.55 4.72 -2.37
C VAL A 44 4.90 3.76 -3.51
N ALA A 45 4.48 2.51 -3.38
CA ALA A 45 4.46 1.58 -4.49
C ALA A 45 3.03 1.51 -5.04
N GLY A 46 2.87 1.82 -6.32
CA GLY A 46 1.61 1.59 -7.02
C GLY A 46 1.44 0.12 -7.42
N PRO A 47 0.30 -0.24 -8.03
CA PRO A 47 0.03 -1.60 -8.43
C PRO A 47 0.93 -2.01 -9.59
N ASP A 48 1.44 -3.23 -9.53
CA ASP A 48 2.24 -3.81 -10.60
C ASP A 48 1.36 -4.50 -11.66
N THR A 49 1.76 -4.40 -12.93
CA THR A 49 1.24 -5.23 -14.03
C THR A 49 2.13 -6.43 -14.35
N ARG A 50 3.35 -6.44 -13.79
CA ARG A 50 4.36 -7.48 -13.99
C ARG A 50 5.15 -7.68 -12.70
N ALA A 51 5.75 -8.86 -12.54
CA ALA A 51 6.60 -9.13 -11.40
C ALA A 51 7.70 -8.05 -11.26
N TYR A 52 7.77 -7.45 -10.07
CA TYR A 52 8.80 -6.48 -9.73
C TYR A 52 9.88 -7.16 -8.89
N VAL A 53 11.14 -6.96 -9.24
CA VAL A 53 12.28 -7.42 -8.43
C VAL A 53 12.87 -6.19 -7.77
N PRO A 54 12.61 -5.96 -6.47
CA PRO A 54 13.25 -4.89 -5.76
C PRO A 54 14.77 -5.06 -5.81
N GLU A 55 15.49 -3.96 -5.96
CA GLU A 55 16.93 -3.97 -5.76
C GLU A 55 17.25 -4.50 -4.35
N ALA A 56 18.37 -5.18 -4.21
CA ALA A 56 18.85 -5.67 -2.93
C ALA A 56 19.31 -4.49 -2.05
N ALA A 57 18.34 -3.73 -1.53
CA ALA A 57 18.58 -2.69 -0.57
C ALA A 57 18.76 -3.33 0.82
N ALA A 58 19.97 -3.19 1.37
CA ALA A 58 20.22 -3.49 2.77
C ALA A 58 19.38 -2.55 3.64
N GLY A 59 18.95 -3.03 4.82
CA GLY A 59 18.17 -2.21 5.74
C GLY A 59 16.82 -2.82 6.09
N HIS A 60 16.15 -2.19 7.05
CA HIS A 60 14.80 -2.59 7.47
C HIS A 60 13.77 -1.98 6.53
N TRP A 61 12.76 -2.77 6.17
CA TRP A 61 11.57 -2.29 5.47
C TRP A 61 10.36 -2.45 6.38
N ALA A 62 9.50 -1.43 6.39
CA ALA A 62 8.15 -1.50 6.93
C ALA A 62 7.17 -1.08 5.83
N GLY A 63 6.02 -1.73 5.76
CA GLY A 63 5.00 -1.41 4.78
C GLY A 63 3.58 -1.51 5.35
N VAL A 64 2.69 -0.69 4.79
CA VAL A 64 1.24 -0.81 4.91
C VAL A 64 0.74 -1.11 3.50
N ARG A 65 0.30 -2.35 3.27
CA ARG A 65 -0.40 -2.76 2.06
C ARG A 65 -1.88 -2.44 2.22
N PHE A 66 -2.39 -1.53 1.41
CA PHE A 66 -3.81 -1.19 1.40
C PHE A 66 -4.60 -2.31 0.74
N TYR A 67 -5.85 -2.51 1.19
CA TYR A 67 -6.78 -3.39 0.50
C TYR A 67 -6.92 -2.93 -0.96
N PRO A 68 -6.97 -3.84 -1.96
CA PRO A 68 -7.08 -3.46 -3.37
C PRO A 68 -8.19 -2.43 -3.61
N GLY A 69 -7.88 -1.38 -4.37
CA GLY A 69 -8.81 -0.28 -4.66
C GLY A 69 -8.94 0.80 -3.57
N THR A 70 -8.40 0.61 -2.35
CA THR A 70 -8.52 1.62 -1.27
C THR A 70 -7.37 2.62 -1.22
N GLY A 71 -6.18 2.21 -1.67
CA GLY A 71 -4.97 3.04 -1.71
C GLY A 71 -5.16 4.45 -2.31
N PRO A 72 -5.85 4.60 -3.46
CA PRO A 72 -6.05 5.92 -4.07
C PRO A 72 -6.74 6.94 -3.17
N THR A 73 -7.73 6.50 -2.39
CA THR A 73 -8.48 7.37 -1.47
C THR A 73 -7.54 7.94 -0.39
N PHE A 74 -6.71 7.08 0.20
CA PHE A 74 -5.79 7.48 1.25
C PHE A 74 -4.57 8.23 0.71
N LEU A 75 -4.05 7.86 -0.45
CA LEU A 75 -2.84 8.47 -1.00
C LEU A 75 -3.13 9.76 -1.77
N GLY A 76 -4.39 9.98 -2.18
CA GLY A 76 -4.80 11.18 -2.92
C GLY A 76 -4.38 11.19 -4.39
N VAL A 77 -4.04 10.02 -4.95
CA VAL A 77 -3.60 9.84 -6.33
C VAL A 77 -4.26 8.61 -6.95
N PRO A 78 -4.81 8.69 -8.17
CA PRO A 78 -5.35 7.53 -8.87
C PRO A 78 -4.32 6.41 -9.04
N ALA A 79 -4.74 5.15 -8.83
CA ALA A 79 -3.84 4.00 -8.91
C ALA A 79 -3.10 3.87 -10.26
N HIS A 80 -3.78 4.25 -11.36
CA HIS A 80 -3.22 4.12 -12.71
C HIS A 80 -2.06 5.09 -12.98
N GLU A 81 -1.97 6.20 -12.25
CA GLU A 81 -0.85 7.15 -12.36
C GLU A 81 0.43 6.59 -11.74
N LEU A 82 0.29 5.69 -10.73
CA LEU A 82 1.42 5.04 -10.07
C LEU A 82 1.65 3.60 -10.54
N ARG A 83 0.94 3.15 -11.57
CA ARG A 83 1.05 1.78 -12.09
C ARG A 83 2.49 1.47 -12.51
N ASP A 84 3.04 0.38 -11.99
CA ASP A 84 4.44 -0.05 -12.15
C ASP A 84 5.49 0.94 -11.58
N LEU A 85 5.09 1.93 -10.77
CA LEU A 85 5.97 2.96 -10.23
C LEU A 85 6.18 2.85 -8.72
N ARG A 86 7.36 3.31 -8.28
CA ARG A 86 7.71 3.59 -6.89
C ARG A 86 8.17 5.03 -6.81
N VAL A 87 7.46 5.84 -6.04
CA VAL A 87 7.71 7.29 -5.93
C VAL A 87 7.95 7.69 -4.48
N ASP A 88 8.68 8.77 -4.26
CA ASP A 88 8.79 9.33 -2.92
C ASP A 88 7.44 9.93 -2.51
N LEU A 89 7.02 9.74 -1.25
CA LEU A 89 5.75 10.29 -0.77
C LEU A 89 5.70 11.83 -0.87
N ALA A 90 6.87 12.49 -0.86
CA ALA A 90 7.01 13.93 -1.02
C ALA A 90 6.62 14.45 -2.42
N ASP A 91 6.54 13.57 -3.42
CA ASP A 91 6.06 13.92 -4.76
C ASP A 91 4.53 13.94 -4.81
N LEU A 92 3.86 13.31 -3.83
CA LEU A 92 2.41 13.20 -3.75
C LEU A 92 1.81 14.14 -2.69
N TRP A 93 2.50 14.30 -1.57
CA TRP A 93 2.02 15.04 -0.40
C TRP A 93 2.90 16.26 -0.10
N PRO A 94 2.38 17.29 0.60
CA PRO A 94 3.18 18.44 0.99
C PRO A 94 4.46 18.03 1.73
N ALA A 95 5.62 18.48 1.24
CA ALA A 95 6.92 18.05 1.75
C ALA A 95 7.11 18.28 3.26
N SER A 96 6.51 19.33 3.84
CA SER A 96 6.53 19.59 5.28
C SER A 96 5.81 18.51 6.10
N GLU A 97 4.70 17.99 5.57
CA GLU A 97 3.96 16.89 6.20
C GLU A 97 4.75 15.58 6.11
N VAL A 98 5.32 15.28 4.94
CA VAL A 98 6.14 14.09 4.74
C VAL A 98 7.35 14.10 5.67
N ARG A 99 8.09 15.22 5.77
CA ARG A 99 9.22 15.34 6.72
C ARG A 99 8.82 15.06 8.16
N ARG A 100 7.69 15.61 8.62
CA ARG A 100 7.19 15.40 9.99
C ARG A 100 6.86 13.92 10.24
N ARG A 101 6.18 13.27 9.29
CA ARG A 101 5.80 11.85 9.39
C ARG A 101 7.02 10.94 9.32
N THR A 102 7.94 11.20 8.39
CA THR A 102 9.21 10.49 8.28
C THR A 102 10.01 10.55 9.58
N ALA A 103 10.15 11.74 10.19
CA ALA A 103 10.85 11.89 11.45
C ALA A 103 10.18 11.11 12.59
N ARG A 104 8.83 11.10 12.64
CA ARG A 104 8.07 10.32 13.63
C ARG A 104 8.30 8.82 13.47
N VAL A 105 8.29 8.29 12.23
CA VAL A 105 8.54 6.87 11.97
C VAL A 105 9.98 6.49 12.30
N ALA A 106 10.96 7.33 11.91
CA ALA A 106 12.38 7.09 12.18
C ALA A 106 12.74 7.12 13.67
N ALA A 107 12.05 7.94 14.48
CA ALA A 107 12.26 8.01 15.93
C ALA A 107 11.53 6.93 16.72
N ALA A 108 10.66 6.13 16.08
CA ALA A 108 9.87 5.12 16.76
C ALA A 108 10.70 3.86 17.06
N ALA A 109 10.45 3.25 18.21
CA ALA A 109 11.03 1.95 18.55
C ALA A 109 10.54 0.82 17.61
N ASP A 110 9.33 0.98 17.07
CA ASP A 110 8.75 0.09 16.06
C ASP A 110 8.27 0.92 14.85
N PRO A 111 9.06 0.96 13.76
CA PRO A 111 8.69 1.64 12.52
C PRO A 111 7.39 1.11 11.90
N VAL A 112 7.05 -0.17 12.10
CA VAL A 112 5.83 -0.77 11.53
C VAL A 112 4.59 -0.17 12.17
N THR A 113 4.54 -0.13 13.50
CA THR A 113 3.43 0.48 14.23
C THR A 113 3.34 1.99 13.98
N ALA A 114 4.49 2.68 13.83
CA ALA A 114 4.49 4.10 13.50
C ALA A 114 4.00 4.38 12.07
N LEU A 115 4.37 3.55 11.10
CA LEU A 115 3.90 3.64 9.71
C LEU A 115 2.41 3.32 9.60
N GLU A 116 1.93 2.31 10.33
CA GLU A 116 0.50 2.02 10.46
C GLU A 116 -0.26 3.24 11.01
N GLN A 117 0.31 3.94 11.99
CA GLN A 117 -0.30 5.16 12.51
C GLN A 117 -0.36 6.28 11.47
N VAL A 118 0.61 6.39 10.57
CA VAL A 118 0.53 7.33 9.44
C VAL A 118 -0.67 7.02 8.55
N ALA A 119 -0.90 5.75 8.23
CA ALA A 119 -2.04 5.32 7.42
C ALA A 119 -3.39 5.57 8.14
N LEU A 120 -3.46 5.31 9.46
CA LEU A 120 -4.66 5.61 10.26
C LEU A 120 -4.95 7.10 10.36
N ASP A 121 -3.93 7.92 10.62
CA ASP A 121 -4.06 9.38 10.68
C ASP A 121 -4.54 9.93 9.33
N ARG A 122 -4.11 9.31 8.22
CA ARG A 122 -4.56 9.67 6.88
C ARG A 122 -6.00 9.25 6.63
N ALA A 123 -6.38 8.02 6.97
CA ALA A 123 -7.74 7.52 6.81
C ALA A 123 -8.76 8.34 7.63
N ALA A 124 -8.37 8.85 8.80
CA ALA A 124 -9.21 9.75 9.60
C ALA A 124 -9.40 11.15 8.97
N ALA A 125 -8.56 11.52 8.01
CA ALA A 125 -8.55 12.81 7.34
C ALA A 125 -9.02 12.76 5.88
N THR A 126 -9.52 11.62 5.42
CA THR A 126 -10.06 11.40 4.07
C THR A 126 -11.45 10.80 4.14
N ASP A 127 -12.20 10.94 3.05
CA ASP A 127 -13.46 10.21 2.90
C ASP A 127 -13.22 8.69 2.92
N PRO A 128 -14.24 7.88 3.30
CA PRO A 128 -14.14 6.43 3.21
C PRO A 128 -13.95 5.98 1.76
N PRO A 129 -13.18 4.90 1.50
CA PRO A 129 -13.06 4.34 0.17
C PRO A 129 -14.40 3.89 -0.42
N ASP A 130 -14.51 3.92 -1.74
CA ASP A 130 -15.70 3.45 -2.45
C ASP A 130 -16.00 1.97 -2.13
N LEU A 131 -17.19 1.72 -1.61
CA LEU A 131 -17.66 0.37 -1.28
C LEU A 131 -17.82 -0.50 -2.53
N LEU A 132 -18.12 0.10 -3.69
CA LEU A 132 -18.24 -0.61 -4.95
C LEU A 132 -16.92 -1.29 -5.32
N LEU A 133 -15.77 -0.64 -5.09
CA LEU A 133 -14.46 -1.25 -5.35
C LEU A 133 -14.22 -2.48 -4.47
N ARG A 134 -14.64 -2.45 -3.21
CA ARG A 134 -14.56 -3.62 -2.32
C ARG A 134 -15.42 -4.78 -2.85
N GLU A 135 -16.60 -4.47 -3.35
CA GLU A 135 -17.49 -5.46 -3.94
C GLU A 135 -16.94 -6.07 -5.24
N VAL A 136 -16.30 -5.27 -6.09
CA VAL A 136 -15.61 -5.74 -7.30
C VAL A 136 -14.48 -6.68 -6.92
N VAL A 137 -13.58 -6.27 -6.02
CA VAL A 137 -12.42 -7.08 -5.60
C VAL A 137 -12.89 -8.39 -4.97
N THR A 138 -13.87 -8.34 -4.07
CA THR A 138 -14.42 -9.54 -3.43
C THR A 138 -15.04 -10.51 -4.44
N ALA A 139 -15.71 -10.00 -5.49
CA ALA A 139 -16.28 -10.82 -6.54
C ALA A 139 -15.19 -11.50 -7.39
N LEU A 140 -14.14 -10.77 -7.76
CA LEU A 140 -13.02 -11.28 -8.55
C LEU A 140 -12.19 -12.30 -7.76
N ASP A 141 -11.90 -12.04 -6.48
CA ASP A 141 -11.21 -12.97 -5.59
C ASP A 141 -11.99 -14.28 -5.38
N ALA A 142 -13.33 -14.20 -5.42
CA ALA A 142 -14.21 -15.38 -5.41
C ALA A 142 -14.24 -16.13 -6.75
N GLY A 143 -13.45 -15.71 -7.75
CA GLY A 143 -13.35 -16.36 -9.06
C GLY A 143 -14.47 -16.02 -10.03
N ARG A 144 -15.25 -14.96 -9.78
CA ARG A 144 -16.30 -14.53 -10.72
C ARG A 144 -15.68 -13.90 -11.97
N SER A 145 -16.33 -14.08 -13.11
CA SER A 145 -15.92 -13.41 -14.34
C SER A 145 -16.17 -11.90 -14.27
N ILE A 146 -15.48 -11.15 -15.13
CA ILE A 146 -15.69 -9.70 -15.28
C ILE A 146 -17.15 -9.41 -15.63
N ALA A 147 -17.71 -10.12 -16.62
CA ALA A 147 -19.11 -9.96 -17.04
C ALA A 147 -20.09 -10.21 -15.88
N ALA A 148 -19.94 -11.32 -15.15
CA ALA A 148 -20.83 -11.62 -14.02
C ALA A 148 -20.69 -10.61 -12.86
N THR A 149 -19.49 -10.03 -12.69
CA THR A 149 -19.24 -8.98 -11.70
C THR A 149 -19.90 -7.67 -12.12
N ALA A 150 -19.76 -7.27 -13.39
CA ALA A 150 -20.36 -6.08 -13.97
C ALA A 150 -21.90 -6.15 -13.91
N ASP A 151 -22.49 -7.27 -14.36
CA ASP A 151 -23.94 -7.51 -14.33
C ASP A 151 -24.51 -7.40 -12.91
N ARG A 152 -23.83 -8.03 -11.92
CA ARG A 152 -24.26 -7.98 -10.51
C ARG A 152 -24.25 -6.56 -9.95
N LEU A 153 -23.29 -5.76 -10.37
CA LEU A 153 -23.04 -4.42 -9.85
C LEU A 153 -23.73 -3.32 -10.66
N GLY A 154 -24.44 -3.66 -11.74
CA GLY A 154 -25.06 -2.68 -12.63
C GLY A 154 -24.05 -1.81 -13.38
N LEU A 155 -22.85 -2.34 -13.63
CA LEU A 155 -21.79 -1.68 -14.38
C LEU A 155 -21.79 -2.14 -15.83
N SER A 156 -21.43 -1.26 -16.76
CA SER A 156 -21.08 -1.69 -18.12
C SER A 156 -19.72 -2.37 -18.10
N ALA A 157 -19.61 -3.55 -18.71
CA ALA A 157 -18.35 -4.25 -18.92
C ALA A 157 -17.46 -3.56 -19.97
#